data_AF-A0A060VCY1-F1
#
_entry.id   AF-A0A060VCY1-F1
#
_cell.length_a   1.000
_cell.length_b   1.000
_cell.length_c   1.000
_cell.angle_alpha   90.00
_cell.angle_beta   90.00
_cell.angle_gamma   90.00
#
_symmetry.space_group_name_H-M   'P 1'
#
loop_
_entity.id
_entity.type
_entity.pdbx_description
1 polymer ?
#
loop_
_entity_poly.entity_id
_entity_poly.type
_entity_poly.pdbx_seq_one_letter_code
_entity_poly.pdbx_strand_id
1 'polypeptide(L)'
;IDWKDRRLWVTVVPIVLITFPAAVQVLLWERLRLPWGATVCVLALLFGEWINRYFNFWGWTYFPITMCFPSQIIPGAILLDVVLLLSGSYL
;
A
#
# COMPACT_ATOMS: atom_id res chain seq x y z
N ILE A 1 10.32 -5.87 -12.72
CA ILE A 1 11.41 -5.84 -11.71
C ILE A 1 12.43 -4.77 -12.05
N ASP A 2 12.82 -4.66 -13.32
CA ASP A 2 13.84 -3.71 -13.82
C ASP A 2 13.55 -2.23 -13.52
N TRP A 3 12.29 -1.88 -13.26
CA TRP A 3 11.85 -0.52 -12.95
C TRP A 3 11.91 -0.19 -11.45
N LYS A 4 12.18 -1.17 -10.58
CA LYS A 4 12.33 -0.95 -9.12
C LYS A 4 13.77 -0.46 -8.84
N ASP A 5 14.07 0.75 -9.30
CA ASP A 5 15.39 1.37 -9.17
C ASP A 5 15.61 2.02 -7.80
N ARG A 6 16.81 2.55 -7.58
CA ARG A 6 17.20 3.16 -6.30
C ARG A 6 16.85 4.64 -6.17
N ARG A 7 16.41 5.30 -7.24
CA ARG A 7 16.14 6.75 -7.25
C ARG A 7 14.67 7.06 -7.43
N LEU A 8 14.07 6.61 -8.53
CA LEU A 8 12.69 6.99 -8.88
C LEU A 8 11.68 6.14 -8.12
N TRP A 9 11.86 4.83 -8.07
CA TRP A 9 10.93 3.93 -7.39
C TRP A 9 10.85 4.22 -5.88
N VAL A 10 12.01 4.43 -5.23
CA VAL A 10 12.08 4.74 -3.78
C VAL A 10 11.44 6.10 -3.45
N THR A 11 11.33 7.02 -4.40
CA THR A 11 10.75 8.36 -4.15
C THR A 11 9.28 8.45 -4.56
N VAL A 12 8.95 8.02 -5.77
CA VAL A 12 7.61 8.19 -6.34
C VAL A 12 6.60 7.29 -5.62
N VAL A 13 6.96 6.02 -5.34
CA VAL A 13 6.02 5.05 -4.78
C VAL A 13 5.52 5.49 -3.40
N PRO A 14 6.37 5.87 -2.43
CA PRO A 14 5.88 6.34 -1.12
C PRO A 14 5.07 7.63 -1.20
N ILE A 15 5.49 8.60 -2.02
CA ILE A 15 4.82 9.92 -2.14
C ILE A 15 3.39 9.75 -2.67
N VAL A 16 3.19 8.89 -3.67
CA VAL A 16 1.85 8.69 -4.24
C VAL A 16 1.00 7.79 -3.34
N LEU A 17 1.60 6.78 -2.70
CA LEU A 17 0.88 5.80 -1.89
C LEU A 17 0.29 6.35 -0.60
N ILE A 18 0.82 7.43 -0.02
CA ILE A 18 0.32 7.97 1.26
C ILE A 18 -1.08 8.59 1.16
N THR A 19 -1.50 8.95 -0.05
CA THR A 19 -2.73 9.72 -0.31
C THR A 19 -4.00 9.06 0.25
N PHE A 20 -4.27 7.82 -0.16
CA PHE A 20 -5.45 7.06 0.29
C PHE A 20 -5.39 6.64 1.77
N PRO A 21 -4.27 6.06 2.26
CA PRO A 21 -4.08 5.80 3.68
C PRO A 21 -4.41 7.02 4.56
N ALA A 22 -3.88 8.20 4.23
CA ALA A 22 -4.14 9.41 5.00
C ALA A 22 -5.64 9.78 4.99
N ALA A 23 -6.29 9.76 3.82
CA ALA A 23 -7.71 10.08 3.70
C ALA A 23 -8.60 9.13 4.50
N VAL A 24 -8.33 7.82 4.44
CA VAL A 24 -9.12 6.80 5.15
C VAL A 24 -8.81 6.78 6.64
N GLN A 25 -7.57 7.05 7.04
CA GLN A 25 -7.22 7.22 8.45
C GLN A 25 -8.01 8.35 9.10
N VAL A 26 -8.17 9.52 8.46
CA VAL A 26 -8.99 10.61 9.01
C VAL A 26 -10.42 10.15 9.25
N LEU A 27 -11.05 9.50 8.27
CA LEU A 27 -12.44 9.05 8.38
C LEU A 27 -12.63 7.99 9.48
N LEU A 28 -11.78 6.97 9.51
CA LEU A 28 -11.91 5.86 10.47
C LEU A 28 -11.49 6.27 11.89
N TRP A 29 -10.46 7.11 12.02
CA TRP A 29 -9.95 7.55 13.31
C TRP A 29 -10.89 8.55 13.99
N GLU A 30 -11.40 9.55 13.26
CA GLU A 30 -12.27 10.56 13.86
C GLU A 30 -13.66 10.02 14.20
N ARG A 31 -14.22 9.15 13.35
CA ARG A 31 -15.60 8.66 13.51
C ARG A 31 -15.71 7.43 14.38
N LEU A 32 -14.78 6.47 14.23
CA LEU A 32 -14.89 5.14 14.81
C LEU A 32 -13.73 4.79 15.76
N ARG A 33 -12.70 5.64 15.86
CA ARG A 33 -11.47 5.40 16.66
C ARG A 33 -10.79 4.07 16.32
N LEU A 34 -10.83 3.70 15.05
CA LEU A 34 -10.30 2.44 14.53
C LEU A 34 -8.87 2.64 13.98
N PRO A 35 -7.84 1.98 14.55
CA PRO A 35 -6.43 2.16 14.17
C PRO A 35 -5.96 1.18 13.08
N TRP A 36 -6.67 1.13 11.95
CA TRP A 36 -6.33 0.23 10.83
C TRP A 36 -6.69 0.83 9.46
N GLY A 37 -6.69 2.17 9.37
CA GLY A 37 -7.08 2.85 8.14
C GLY A 37 -6.05 2.72 7.02
N ALA A 38 -4.76 2.87 7.33
CA ALA A 38 -3.70 2.74 6.34
C ALA A 38 -3.56 1.29 5.86
N THR A 39 -3.61 0.35 6.81
CA THR A 39 -3.51 -1.09 6.54
C THR A 39 -4.62 -1.60 5.64
N VAL A 40 -5.88 -1.19 5.84
CA VAL A 40 -7.00 -1.57 4.96
C VAL A 40 -6.78 -1.10 3.52
N CYS A 41 -6.38 0.17 3.32
CA CYS A 41 -6.10 0.70 1.98
C CYS A 41 -5.00 -0.09 1.28
N VAL A 42 -3.91 -0.36 2.00
CA VAL A 42 -2.75 -1.06 1.44
C VAL A 42 -3.05 -2.53 1.14
N LEU A 43 -3.82 -3.21 1.99
CA LEU A 43 -4.25 -4.58 1.74
C LEU A 43 -5.19 -4.66 0.54
N ALA A 44 -6.13 -3.72 0.41
CA ALA A 44 -7.02 -3.66 -0.75
C ALA A 44 -6.24 -3.45 -2.06
N LEU A 45 -5.26 -2.53 -2.05
CA LEU A 45 -4.39 -2.31 -3.20
C LEU A 45 -3.60 -3.56 -3.56
N LEU A 46 -2.91 -4.17 -2.60
CA LEU A 46 -2.11 -5.37 -2.83
C LEU A 46 -2.95 -6.54 -3.30
N PHE A 47 -4.15 -6.71 -2.77
CA PHE A 47 -5.08 -7.75 -3.21
C PHE A 47 -5.46 -7.55 -4.68
N GLY A 48 -5.84 -6.33 -5.07
CA GLY A 48 -6.15 -6.00 -6.47
C GLY A 48 -4.94 -6.18 -7.40
N GLU A 49 -3.76 -5.76 -6.96
CA GLU A 49 -2.53 -5.97 -7.71
C GLU A 49 -2.24 -7.47 -7.90
N TRP A 50 -2.25 -8.26 -6.84
CA TRP A 50 -1.95 -9.70 -6.91
C TRP A 50 -2.94 -10.45 -7.81
N ILE A 51 -4.24 -10.16 -7.72
CA ILE A 51 -5.25 -10.72 -8.63
C ILE A 51 -4.85 -10.41 -10.08
N ASN A 52 -4.55 -9.14 -10.39
CA ASN A 52 -4.23 -8.74 -11.74
C ASN A 52 -2.91 -9.37 -12.23
N ARG A 53 -1.88 -9.45 -11.38
CA ARG A 53 -0.57 -10.04 -11.75
C ARG A 53 -0.67 -11.54 -11.99
N TYR A 54 -1.46 -12.26 -11.20
CA TYR A 54 -1.66 -13.69 -11.41
C TYR A 54 -2.56 -13.99 -12.60
N PHE A 55 -3.77 -13.43 -12.66
CA PHE A 55 -4.74 -13.83 -13.69
C PHE A 55 -4.44 -13.22 -15.07
N ASN A 56 -4.05 -11.95 -15.15
CA ASN A 56 -3.83 -11.29 -16.44
C ASN A 56 -2.36 -11.38 -16.89
N PHE A 57 -1.41 -10.92 -16.06
CA PHE A 57 0.00 -10.90 -16.50
C PHE A 57 0.57 -12.31 -16.67
N TRP A 58 0.36 -13.18 -15.70
CA TRP A 58 0.83 -14.56 -15.80
C TRP A 58 -0.17 -15.47 -16.51
N GLY A 59 -1.43 -15.48 -16.10
CA GLY A 59 -2.43 -16.43 -16.60
C GLY A 59 -2.84 -16.22 -18.06
N TRP A 60 -2.88 -14.97 -18.54
CA TRP A 60 -3.29 -14.66 -19.92
C TRP A 60 -2.10 -14.34 -20.84
N THR A 61 -1.14 -13.55 -20.36
CA THR A 61 -0.01 -13.08 -21.19
C THR A 61 1.33 -13.77 -20.90
N TYR A 62 1.34 -14.74 -19.99
CA TYR A 62 2.49 -15.61 -19.67
C TYR A 62 3.76 -14.90 -19.21
N PHE A 63 3.66 -13.67 -18.69
CA PHE A 63 4.80 -13.03 -18.05
C PHE A 63 5.15 -13.76 -16.74
N PRO A 64 6.44 -14.02 -16.46
CA PRO A 64 6.85 -14.68 -15.23
C PRO A 64 6.54 -13.79 -14.01
N ILE A 65 5.98 -14.39 -12.94
CA ILE A 65 5.61 -13.67 -11.72
C ILE A 65 6.81 -12.92 -11.09
N THR A 66 8.02 -13.48 -11.22
CA THR A 66 9.27 -12.84 -10.77
C THR A 66 9.55 -11.49 -11.44
N MET A 67 9.01 -11.26 -12.63
CA MET A 67 9.12 -9.97 -13.32
C MET A 67 8.05 -8.98 -12.84
N CYS A 68 6.84 -9.44 -12.54
CA CYS A 68 5.67 -8.60 -12.35
C CYS A 68 5.14 -8.52 -10.91
N PHE A 69 5.82 -9.06 -9.90
CA PHE A 69 5.36 -8.97 -8.51
C PHE A 69 5.23 -7.52 -8.00
N PRO A 70 4.21 -7.22 -7.18
CA PRO A 70 3.93 -5.87 -6.66
C PRO A 70 4.99 -5.38 -5.65
N SER A 71 4.85 -4.15 -5.19
CA SER A 71 5.74 -3.53 -4.19
C SER A 71 5.30 -3.91 -2.78
N GLN A 72 6.24 -4.25 -1.88
CA GLN A 72 5.88 -4.60 -0.51
C GLN A 72 5.72 -3.36 0.35
N ILE A 73 4.48 -3.02 0.68
CA ILE A 73 4.11 -1.73 1.33
C ILE A 73 3.36 -1.90 2.66
N ILE A 74 3.06 -3.15 3.06
CA ILE A 74 2.39 -3.49 4.33
C ILE A 74 3.13 -2.94 5.55
N PRO A 75 4.47 -3.07 5.69
CA PRO A 75 5.16 -2.59 6.89
C PRO A 75 5.00 -1.08 7.13
N GLY A 76 5.00 -0.28 6.06
CA GLY A 76 4.80 1.17 6.15
C GLY A 76 3.39 1.53 6.61
N ALA A 77 2.38 0.78 6.14
CA ALA A 77 0.98 0.99 6.54
C ALA A 77 0.76 0.67 8.03
N ILE A 78 1.32 -0.45 8.52
CA ILE A 78 1.24 -0.82 9.93
C ILE A 78 1.91 0.26 10.80
N LEU A 79 3.08 0.74 10.39
CA LEU A 79 3.79 1.78 11.13
C LEU A 79 2.95 3.06 11.22
N LEU A 80 2.33 3.50 10.11
CA LEU A 80 1.46 4.68 10.11
C LEU A 80 0.26 4.53 11.04
N ASP A 81 -0.43 3.38 11.01
CA ASP A 81 -1.56 3.12 11.89
C ASP A 81 -1.14 3.08 13.38
N VAL A 82 0.01 2.48 13.68
CA VAL A 82 0.55 2.41 15.06
C VAL A 82 0.98 3.79 15.56
N VAL A 83 1.60 4.62 14.73
CA VAL A 83 1.98 5.99 15.12
C VAL A 83 0.75 6.82 15.47
N LEU A 84 -0.31 6.74 14.65
CA LEU A 84 -1.57 7.43 14.93
C LEU A 84 -2.24 6.88 16.21
N LEU A 85 -2.19 5.57 16.42
CA LEU A 85 -2.73 4.91 17.61
C LEU A 85 -2.02 5.35 18.89
N LEU A 86 -0.68 5.39 18.89
CA LEU A 86 0.12 5.71 20.07
C LEU A 86 0.14 7.20 20.40
N SER A 87 0.24 8.06 19.38
CA SER A 87 0.30 9.51 19.58
C SER A 87 -1.09 10.13 19.78
N GLY A 88 -2.12 9.54 19.19
CA GLY A 88 -3.46 10.14 19.10
C GLY A 88 -3.52 11.39 18.21
N SER A 89 -2.42 11.73 17.52
CA SER A 89 -2.24 12.95 16.74
C SER A 89 -1.98 12.63 15.27
N TYR A 90 -2.59 13.41 14.38
CA TYR A 90 -2.28 13.42 12.95
C TYR A 90 -1.30 14.56 12.57
N LEU A 91 -0.98 15.44 13.52
CA LEU A 91 0.06 16.48 13.45
C LEU A 91 1.37 15.92 13.99
#